data_AF-A0A7X7KD73-F1
#
_entry.id   AF-A0A7X7KD73-F1
#
_cell.length_a   1.000
_cell.length_b   1.000
_cell.length_c   1.000
_cell.angle_alpha   90.00
_cell.angle_beta   90.00
_cell.angle_gamma   90.00
#
_symmetry.space_group_name_H-M   'P 1'
#
loop_
_entity.id
_entity.type
_entity.pdbx_description
1 polymer ?
#
loop_
_entity_poly.entity_id
_entity_poly.type
_entity_poly.pdbx_seq_one_letter_code
_entity_poly.pdbx_strand_id
1 'polypeptide(L)'
;MLHSAIRSFARDFHRDENGVMSIISVFAVLVLVMILGMVMNVGRQADGKIRMQNAADAAVYSGGVVMARGLNTLAFTNHLLCDVFATTAYLREARDRNAESYVPSILAAWEREAPIFSGSGFEKFENLGPAIRQKVPLEQELVRSYSDWVHAVSESVLPIMEAILAEELIPQYQRAVAEATPDIAQAAAMQVAVLSGQPDYGRGKMLGSLWRGSGVLVGGDNELADPSLPVVDPQLGTLPNQSEYVSIARRQRVSLAHHYLNDWNNQTMAFFDSHGKMSQFSALWRSFTCGYLRQLLDEEYPNTNLPFVIRVEAGDLPTADARNRHLDQYFTFVGVVYWKKVPEFSPVVFENPIDGHATAFAQARVMIPRARLVWAYHGGGGGSSSINIGGVPTDLQNISSGAGQPGQASGAGYWEVARQHVPAGWNLLNQRWSCQLVPATSSSLAAILQTVPPLPEFAEESVVLPSLGDVSSEEIGRINTH
;
A
#
# COMPACT_ATOMS: atom_id res chain seq x y z
N MET A 1 -30.07 62.76 63.60
CA MET A 1 -30.90 61.54 63.49
C MET A 1 -30.24 60.41 62.70
N LEU A 2 -29.35 60.66 61.73
CA LEU A 2 -28.64 59.59 61.00
C LEU A 2 -27.54 58.86 61.81
N HIS A 3 -26.91 59.55 62.76
CA HIS A 3 -25.79 59.01 63.54
C HIS A 3 -26.19 58.06 64.69
N SER A 4 -27.46 58.08 65.15
CA SER A 4 -27.92 57.15 66.20
C SER A 4 -28.43 55.83 65.62
N ALA A 5 -28.98 55.84 64.39
CA ALA A 5 -29.46 54.63 63.71
C ALA A 5 -28.30 53.70 63.28
N ILE A 6 -27.16 54.27 62.87
CA ILE A 6 -25.97 53.49 62.49
C ILE A 6 -25.30 52.85 63.72
N ARG A 7 -25.35 53.51 64.88
CA ARG A 7 -24.79 52.96 66.14
C ARG A 7 -25.65 51.86 66.77
N SER A 8 -26.98 51.86 66.58
CA SER A 8 -27.82 50.75 67.05
C SER A 8 -27.70 49.53 66.15
N PHE A 9 -27.63 49.72 64.83
CA PHE A 9 -27.45 48.62 63.87
C PHE A 9 -26.13 47.85 64.07
N ALA A 10 -25.03 48.56 64.35
CA ALA A 10 -23.74 47.93 64.62
C ALA A 10 -23.65 47.21 65.99
N ARG A 11 -24.50 47.58 66.96
CA ARG A 11 -24.54 46.93 68.28
C ARG A 11 -25.47 45.72 68.30
N ASP A 12 -26.56 45.75 67.54
CA ASP A 12 -27.50 44.64 67.43
C ASP A 12 -26.95 43.51 66.51
N PHE A 13 -26.06 43.83 65.57
CA PHE A 13 -25.34 42.81 64.79
C PHE A 13 -24.38 41.96 65.64
N HIS A 14 -24.01 42.42 66.84
CA HIS A 14 -23.09 41.72 67.74
C HIS A 14 -23.80 40.75 68.70
N ARG A 15 -25.13 40.64 68.64
CA ARG A 15 -25.93 39.82 69.57
C ARG A 15 -26.84 38.81 68.90
N ASP A 16 -26.74 38.65 67.58
CA ASP A 16 -27.62 37.78 66.78
C ASP A 16 -26.80 36.76 65.98
N GLU A 17 -26.67 35.54 66.51
CA GLU A 17 -25.97 34.41 65.87
C GLU A 17 -26.62 34.00 64.53
N ASN A 18 -27.85 34.45 64.26
CA ASN A 18 -28.59 34.18 63.02
C ASN A 18 -28.02 34.95 61.81
N GLY A 19 -27.46 36.14 62.00
CA GLY A 19 -26.84 36.94 60.93
C GLY A 19 -25.52 36.34 60.43
N VAL A 20 -24.76 35.74 61.35
CA VAL A 20 -23.50 35.04 61.04
C VAL A 20 -23.77 33.78 60.23
N MET A 21 -24.82 33.02 60.57
CA MET A 21 -25.23 31.83 59.80
C MET A 21 -25.68 32.18 58.36
N SER A 22 -26.29 33.34 58.15
CA SER A 22 -26.67 33.83 56.81
C SER A 22 -25.45 34.20 55.96
N ILE A 23 -24.47 34.91 56.51
CA ILE A 23 -23.23 35.28 55.80
C ILE A 23 -22.41 34.04 55.44
N ILE A 24 -22.26 33.10 56.37
CA ILE A 24 -21.52 31.84 56.14
C ILE A 24 -22.21 31.02 55.05
N SER A 25 -23.54 31.00 55.03
CA SER A 25 -24.33 30.27 54.02
C SER A 25 -24.19 30.88 52.62
N VAL A 26 -24.25 32.21 52.48
CA VAL A 26 -24.01 32.90 51.20
C VAL A 26 -22.57 32.67 50.72
N PHE A 27 -21.60 32.76 51.62
CA PHE A 27 -20.21 32.48 51.30
C PHE A 27 -20.00 31.03 50.85
N ALA A 28 -20.59 30.06 51.55
CA ALA A 28 -20.52 28.65 51.19
C ALA A 28 -21.15 28.36 49.81
N VAL A 29 -22.29 28.99 49.49
CA VAL A 29 -22.91 28.88 48.17
C VAL A 29 -22.02 29.51 47.09
N LEU A 30 -21.41 30.66 47.34
CA LEU A 30 -20.47 31.29 46.40
C LEU A 30 -19.25 30.41 46.14
N VAL A 31 -18.65 29.84 47.18
CA VAL A 31 -17.51 28.90 47.04
C VAL A 31 -17.93 27.66 46.26
N LEU A 32 -19.12 27.10 46.53
CA LEU A 32 -19.64 25.95 45.80
C LEU A 32 -19.83 26.26 44.30
N VAL A 33 -20.40 27.42 43.98
CA VAL A 33 -20.58 27.87 42.58
C VAL A 33 -19.22 28.08 41.90
N MET A 34 -18.23 28.64 42.60
CA MET A 34 -16.86 28.77 42.07
C MET A 34 -16.22 27.41 41.79
N ILE A 35 -16.32 26.45 42.71
CA ILE A 35 -15.80 25.09 42.51
C ILE A 35 -16.51 24.41 41.35
N LEU A 36 -17.84 24.54 41.24
CA LEU A 36 -18.60 23.97 40.12
C LEU A 36 -18.17 24.58 38.78
N GLY A 37 -17.99 25.91 38.72
CA GLY A 37 -17.48 26.61 37.55
C GLY A 37 -16.09 26.10 37.14
N MET A 38 -15.20 25.92 38.11
CA MET A 38 -13.87 25.37 37.89
C MET A 38 -13.93 23.94 37.34
N VAL A 39 -14.75 23.05 37.93
CA VAL A 39 -14.91 21.67 37.45
C VAL A 39 -15.46 21.62 36.03
N MET A 40 -16.42 22.48 35.69
CA MET A 40 -16.95 22.58 34.33
C MET A 40 -15.90 23.07 33.32
N ASN A 41 -15.09 24.08 33.69
CA ASN A 41 -14.01 24.57 32.85
C ASN A 41 -12.95 23.48 32.61
N VAL A 42 -12.52 22.77 33.66
CA VAL A 42 -11.58 21.64 33.55
C VAL A 42 -12.16 20.53 32.69
N GLY A 43 -13.45 20.19 32.85
CA GLY A 43 -14.12 19.18 32.03
C GLY A 43 -14.13 19.53 30.55
N ARG A 44 -14.44 20.78 30.20
CA ARG A 44 -14.43 21.26 28.79
C ARG A 44 -13.02 21.29 28.20
N GLN A 45 -12.02 21.65 28.99
CA GLN A 45 -10.61 21.63 28.57
C GLN A 45 -10.12 20.20 28.34
N ALA A 46 -10.43 19.28 29.25
CA ALA A 46 -10.07 17.87 29.13
C ALA A 46 -10.74 17.22 27.90
N ASP A 47 -12.04 17.41 27.69
CA ASP A 47 -12.76 16.93 26.51
C ASP A 47 -12.17 17.54 25.23
N GLY A 48 -11.90 18.84 25.23
CA GLY A 48 -11.26 19.53 24.11
C GLY A 48 -9.89 18.96 23.76
N LYS A 49 -9.06 18.62 24.76
CA LYS A 49 -7.74 18.03 24.55
C LYS A 49 -7.84 16.60 24.02
N ILE A 50 -8.71 15.77 24.59
CA ILE A 50 -8.93 14.38 24.11
C ILE A 50 -9.40 14.38 22.66
N ARG A 51 -10.32 15.28 22.29
CA ARG A 51 -10.78 15.42 20.90
C ARG A 51 -9.65 15.77 19.95
N MET A 52 -8.79 16.71 20.33
CA MET A 52 -7.65 17.10 19.51
C MET A 52 -6.64 15.98 19.33
N GLN A 53 -6.38 15.17 20.37
CA GLN A 53 -5.51 14.01 20.23
C GLN A 53 -6.12 12.94 19.32
N ASN A 54 -7.40 12.60 19.53
CA ASN A 54 -8.10 11.68 18.63
C ASN A 54 -8.11 12.18 17.18
N ALA A 55 -8.24 13.50 16.98
CA ALA A 55 -8.16 14.13 15.66
C ALA A 55 -6.75 14.02 15.07
N ALA A 56 -5.69 14.23 15.86
CA ALA A 56 -4.31 14.10 15.41
C ALA A 56 -3.97 12.66 15.02
N ASP A 57 -4.37 11.68 15.83
CA ASP A 57 -4.24 10.25 15.54
C ASP A 57 -4.95 9.88 14.25
N ALA A 58 -6.22 10.29 14.12
CA ALA A 58 -7.01 10.01 12.93
C ALA A 58 -6.40 10.68 11.69
N ALA A 59 -5.99 11.95 11.79
CA ALA A 59 -5.41 12.70 10.67
C ALA A 59 -4.10 12.08 10.18
N VAL A 60 -3.16 11.78 11.09
CA VAL A 60 -1.87 11.16 10.71
C VAL A 60 -2.07 9.74 10.17
N TYR A 61 -2.99 8.97 10.78
CA TYR A 61 -3.27 7.61 10.34
C TYR A 61 -3.89 7.60 8.95
N SER A 62 -4.88 8.47 8.69
CA SER A 62 -5.51 8.61 7.38
C SER A 62 -4.53 9.06 6.30
N GLY A 63 -3.70 10.06 6.58
CA GLY A 63 -2.62 10.49 5.68
C GLY A 63 -1.63 9.35 5.39
N GLY A 64 -1.16 8.65 6.42
CA GLY A 64 -0.25 7.50 6.28
C GLY A 64 -0.87 6.32 5.52
N VAL A 65 -2.18 6.07 5.67
CA VAL A 65 -2.90 5.06 4.87
C VAL A 65 -2.95 5.44 3.39
N VAL A 66 -3.15 6.73 3.06
CA VAL A 66 -3.08 7.20 1.66
C VAL A 66 -1.68 6.96 1.08
N MET A 67 -0.63 7.31 1.83
CA MET A 67 0.75 7.04 1.42
C MET A 67 1.01 5.55 1.17
N ALA A 68 0.57 4.68 2.09
CA ALA A 68 0.68 3.23 1.94
C ALA A 68 -0.11 2.70 0.72
N ARG A 69 -1.29 3.27 0.44
CA ARG A 69 -2.07 2.93 -0.77
C ARG A 69 -1.33 3.33 -2.04
N GLY A 70 -0.73 4.52 -2.09
CA GLY A 70 0.10 4.93 -3.23
C GLY A 70 1.22 3.93 -3.52
N LEU A 71 1.95 3.48 -2.48
CA LEU A 71 2.98 2.45 -2.62
C LEU A 71 2.41 1.11 -3.13
N ASN A 72 1.25 0.68 -2.63
CA ASN A 72 0.60 -0.54 -3.10
C ASN A 72 0.13 -0.43 -4.56
N THR A 73 -0.39 0.73 -4.97
CA THR A 73 -0.77 1.00 -6.37
C THR A 73 0.45 0.98 -7.29
N LEU A 74 1.57 1.57 -6.87
CA LEU A 74 2.83 1.51 -7.63
C LEU A 74 3.36 0.07 -7.70
N ALA A 75 3.28 -0.70 -6.61
CA ALA A 75 3.68 -2.10 -6.62
C ALA A 75 2.80 -2.96 -7.52
N PHE A 76 1.48 -2.75 -7.50
CA PHE A 76 0.55 -3.42 -8.40
C PHE A 76 0.85 -3.10 -9.88
N THR A 77 1.06 -1.82 -10.19
CA THR A 77 1.35 -1.39 -11.58
C THR A 77 2.71 -1.87 -12.08
N ASN A 78 3.70 -2.05 -11.21
CA ASN A 78 4.96 -2.71 -11.56
C ASN A 78 4.75 -4.16 -12.01
N HIS A 79 3.89 -4.91 -11.31
CA HIS A 79 3.51 -6.26 -11.72
C HIS A 79 2.72 -6.25 -13.03
N LEU A 80 1.73 -5.36 -13.14
CA LEU A 80 0.92 -5.20 -14.35
C LEU A 80 1.80 -4.89 -15.58
N LEU A 81 2.78 -4.01 -15.45
CA LEU A 81 3.72 -3.67 -16.52
C LEU A 81 4.45 -4.92 -17.03
N CYS A 82 4.98 -5.73 -16.11
CA CYS A 82 5.73 -6.93 -16.45
C CYS A 82 4.82 -8.02 -17.05
N ASP A 83 3.58 -8.12 -16.59
CA ASP A 83 2.58 -9.02 -17.16
C ASP A 83 2.14 -8.58 -18.57
N VAL A 84 2.05 -7.27 -18.83
CA VAL A 84 1.81 -6.75 -20.20
C VAL A 84 2.94 -7.17 -21.14
N PHE A 85 4.21 -7.11 -20.73
CA PHE A 85 5.32 -7.63 -21.52
C PHE A 85 5.17 -9.14 -21.80
N ALA A 86 4.89 -9.93 -20.77
CA ALA A 86 4.69 -11.36 -20.89
C ALA A 86 3.53 -11.72 -21.83
N THR A 87 2.39 -11.08 -21.62
CA THR A 87 1.17 -11.27 -22.42
C THR A 87 1.38 -10.82 -23.86
N THR A 88 2.08 -9.72 -24.11
CA THR A 88 2.42 -9.27 -25.47
C THR A 88 3.28 -10.31 -26.20
N ALA A 89 4.32 -10.83 -25.53
CA ALA A 89 5.17 -11.87 -26.10
C ALA A 89 4.38 -13.15 -26.43
N TYR A 90 3.49 -13.55 -25.53
CA TYR A 90 2.60 -14.69 -25.72
C TYR A 90 1.66 -14.50 -26.91
N LEU A 91 1.01 -13.33 -27.02
CA LEU A 91 0.07 -13.02 -28.09
C LEU A 91 0.76 -12.79 -29.45
N ARG A 92 2.02 -12.35 -29.48
CA ARG A 92 2.79 -12.28 -30.74
C ARG A 92 3.04 -13.66 -31.32
N GLU A 93 3.38 -14.64 -30.50
CA GLU A 93 3.46 -16.03 -30.99
C GLU A 93 2.09 -16.55 -31.45
N ALA A 94 1.01 -16.21 -30.76
CA ALA A 94 -0.34 -16.55 -31.21
C ALA A 94 -0.71 -15.91 -32.56
N ARG A 95 -0.25 -14.68 -32.83
CA ARG A 95 -0.43 -14.00 -34.12
C ARG A 95 0.35 -14.70 -35.22
N ASP A 96 1.64 -14.95 -34.97
CA ASP A 96 2.60 -15.37 -35.99
C ASP A 96 2.59 -16.89 -36.23
N ARG A 97 2.06 -17.67 -35.27
CA ARG A 97 1.84 -19.13 -35.35
C ARG A 97 3.11 -19.91 -35.74
N ASN A 98 4.27 -19.47 -35.26
CA ASN A 98 5.54 -20.11 -35.62
C ASN A 98 5.59 -21.56 -35.14
N ALA A 99 5.16 -21.83 -33.90
CA ALA A 99 5.13 -23.17 -33.32
C ALA A 99 4.27 -24.13 -34.15
N GLU A 100 3.10 -23.68 -34.63
CA GLU A 100 2.20 -24.46 -35.48
C GLU A 100 2.90 -24.88 -36.78
N SER A 101 3.69 -23.99 -37.40
CA SER A 101 4.33 -24.24 -38.70
C SER A 101 5.28 -25.44 -38.73
N TYR A 102 5.90 -25.80 -37.60
CA TYR A 102 6.83 -26.94 -37.50
C TYR A 102 6.11 -28.27 -37.23
N VAL A 103 4.92 -28.24 -36.62
CA VAL A 103 4.20 -29.45 -36.18
C VAL A 103 3.94 -30.45 -37.32
N PRO A 104 3.50 -30.06 -38.53
CA PRO A 104 3.26 -31.01 -39.61
C PRO A 104 4.49 -31.84 -39.96
N SER A 105 5.67 -31.21 -39.99
CA SER A 105 6.94 -31.90 -40.31
C SER A 105 7.35 -32.90 -39.22
N ILE A 106 7.12 -32.56 -37.95
CA ILE A 106 7.41 -33.40 -36.79
C ILE A 106 6.47 -34.61 -36.77
N LEU A 107 5.18 -34.40 -36.97
CA LEU A 107 4.19 -35.47 -36.99
C LEU A 107 4.36 -36.39 -38.21
N ALA A 108 4.72 -35.84 -39.37
CA ALA A 108 5.05 -36.65 -40.55
C ALA A 108 6.28 -37.55 -40.32
N ALA A 109 7.26 -37.09 -39.53
CA ALA A 109 8.38 -37.94 -39.13
C ALA A 109 7.92 -39.13 -38.29
N TRP A 110 7.01 -38.91 -37.31
CA TRP A 110 6.42 -40.00 -36.54
C TRP A 110 5.66 -41.01 -37.42
N GLU A 111 4.88 -40.55 -38.40
CA GLU A 111 4.19 -41.45 -39.33
C GLU A 111 5.15 -42.30 -40.16
N ARG A 112 6.27 -41.70 -40.60
CA ARG A 112 7.30 -42.41 -41.37
C ARG A 112 7.96 -43.51 -40.55
N GLU A 113 8.23 -43.28 -39.27
CA GLU A 113 8.87 -44.27 -38.39
C GLU A 113 7.89 -45.31 -37.83
N ALA A 114 6.57 -45.05 -37.88
CA ALA A 114 5.54 -45.94 -37.33
C ALA A 114 5.62 -47.42 -37.80
N PRO A 115 5.88 -47.72 -39.09
CA PRO A 115 6.01 -49.11 -39.56
C PRO A 115 7.19 -49.86 -38.94
N ILE A 116 8.26 -49.16 -38.57
CA ILE A 116 9.45 -49.77 -37.94
C ILE A 116 9.10 -50.29 -36.55
N PHE A 117 8.30 -49.52 -35.79
CA PHE A 117 7.80 -49.95 -34.48
C PHE A 117 6.86 -51.15 -34.61
N SER A 118 5.98 -51.16 -35.62
CA SER A 118 5.11 -52.31 -35.91
C SER A 118 5.86 -53.60 -36.27
N GLY A 119 7.09 -53.50 -36.77
CA GLY A 119 7.93 -54.65 -37.15
C GLY A 119 9.01 -55.00 -36.14
N SER A 120 8.99 -54.45 -34.92
CA SER A 120 10.13 -54.53 -34.00
C SER A 120 10.28 -55.87 -33.27
N GLY A 121 9.28 -56.76 -33.28
CA GLY A 121 9.31 -58.04 -32.56
C GLY A 121 9.13 -57.91 -31.03
N PHE A 122 8.75 -56.74 -30.54
CA PHE A 122 8.51 -56.46 -29.12
C PHE A 122 7.11 -55.89 -28.95
N GLU A 123 6.24 -56.60 -28.23
CA GLU A 123 4.81 -56.28 -28.07
C GLU A 123 4.54 -54.79 -27.73
N LYS A 124 5.35 -54.21 -26.83
CA LYS A 124 5.25 -52.80 -26.43
C LYS A 124 5.38 -51.83 -27.60
N PHE A 125 6.29 -52.10 -28.54
CA PHE A 125 6.56 -51.23 -29.69
C PHE A 125 5.66 -51.59 -30.88
N GLU A 126 5.26 -52.86 -31.03
CA GLU A 126 4.31 -53.27 -32.06
C GLU A 126 2.96 -52.57 -31.90
N ASN A 127 2.49 -52.44 -30.66
CA ASN A 127 1.28 -51.68 -30.31
C ASN A 127 1.44 -50.16 -30.55
N LEU A 128 2.66 -49.63 -30.54
CA LEU A 128 2.94 -48.20 -30.74
C LEU A 128 2.70 -47.77 -32.20
N GLY A 129 3.06 -48.61 -33.18
CA GLY A 129 2.96 -48.25 -34.60
C GLY A 129 1.55 -47.91 -35.09
N PRO A 130 0.51 -48.73 -34.79
CA PRO A 130 -0.88 -48.38 -35.07
C PRO A 130 -1.36 -47.18 -34.24
N ALA A 131 -0.95 -47.07 -32.97
CA ALA A 131 -1.32 -45.96 -32.10
C ALA A 131 -0.79 -44.61 -32.61
N ILE A 132 0.44 -44.55 -33.13
CA ILE A 132 1.02 -43.36 -33.76
C ILE A 132 0.15 -42.90 -34.92
N ARG A 133 -0.21 -43.81 -35.84
CA ARG A 133 -1.04 -43.49 -37.01
C ARG A 133 -2.45 -43.01 -36.63
N GLN A 134 -3.00 -43.49 -35.53
CA GLN A 134 -4.29 -43.00 -35.01
C GLN A 134 -4.15 -41.63 -34.34
N LYS A 135 -3.03 -41.38 -33.65
CA LYS A 135 -2.84 -40.19 -32.82
C LYS A 135 -2.37 -38.96 -33.60
N VAL A 136 -1.56 -39.14 -34.65
CA VAL A 136 -1.04 -38.04 -35.47
C VAL A 136 -2.14 -37.09 -35.98
N PRO A 137 -3.22 -37.55 -36.65
CA PRO A 137 -4.26 -36.63 -37.12
C PRO A 137 -4.97 -35.90 -35.97
N LEU A 138 -5.14 -36.56 -34.83
CA LEU A 138 -5.76 -35.96 -33.64
C LEU A 138 -4.88 -34.85 -33.02
N GLU A 139 -3.57 -35.07 -32.93
CA GLU A 139 -2.65 -34.03 -32.44
C GLU A 139 -2.52 -32.87 -33.43
N GLN A 140 -2.56 -33.13 -34.74
CA GLN A 140 -2.56 -32.07 -35.76
C GLN A 140 -3.81 -31.20 -35.67
N GLU A 141 -4.98 -31.80 -35.49
CA GLU A 141 -6.25 -31.08 -35.30
C GLU A 141 -6.27 -30.30 -33.99
N LEU A 142 -5.74 -30.89 -32.90
CA LEU A 142 -5.60 -30.23 -31.60
C LEU A 142 -4.75 -28.96 -31.70
N VAL A 143 -3.57 -29.06 -32.30
CA VAL A 143 -2.66 -27.90 -32.49
C VAL A 143 -3.33 -26.83 -33.33
N ARG A 144 -3.96 -27.21 -34.45
CA ARG A 144 -4.65 -26.27 -35.34
C ARG A 144 -5.78 -25.54 -34.63
N SER A 145 -6.65 -26.29 -33.94
CA SER A 145 -7.79 -25.74 -33.23
C SER A 145 -7.37 -24.79 -32.12
N TYR A 146 -6.32 -25.15 -31.37
CA TYR A 146 -5.74 -24.28 -30.37
C TYR A 146 -5.15 -23.01 -30.98
N SER A 147 -4.37 -23.15 -32.06
CA SER A 147 -3.71 -22.03 -32.76
C SER A 147 -4.72 -21.06 -33.36
N ASP A 148 -5.80 -21.57 -33.97
CA ASP A 148 -6.91 -20.76 -34.46
C ASP A 148 -7.58 -19.98 -33.34
N TRP A 149 -7.77 -20.61 -32.18
CA TRP A 149 -8.39 -19.99 -31.02
C TRP A 149 -7.51 -18.87 -30.41
N VAL A 150 -6.22 -19.14 -30.13
CA VAL A 150 -5.31 -18.12 -29.57
C VAL A 150 -5.06 -16.98 -30.55
N HIS A 151 -5.04 -17.26 -31.85
CA HIS A 151 -4.88 -16.25 -32.89
C HIS A 151 -6.04 -15.24 -32.89
N ALA A 152 -7.29 -15.72 -32.82
CA ALA A 152 -8.46 -14.86 -32.74
C ALA A 152 -8.45 -13.95 -31.50
N VAL A 153 -7.95 -14.46 -30.36
CA VAL A 153 -7.74 -13.63 -29.17
C VAL A 153 -6.65 -12.59 -29.39
N SER A 154 -5.54 -12.99 -30.03
CA SER A 154 -4.44 -12.08 -30.35
C SER A 154 -4.89 -10.92 -31.24
N GLU A 155 -5.68 -11.17 -32.28
CA GLU A 155 -6.22 -10.12 -33.15
C GLU A 155 -6.99 -9.03 -32.38
N SER A 156 -7.64 -9.41 -31.29
CA SER A 156 -8.44 -8.48 -30.48
C SER A 156 -7.62 -7.78 -29.38
N VAL A 157 -6.70 -8.49 -28.73
CA VAL A 157 -6.04 -8.04 -27.50
C VAL A 157 -4.64 -7.48 -27.76
N LEU A 158 -3.88 -8.06 -28.69
CA LEU A 158 -2.49 -7.67 -28.96
C LEU A 158 -2.35 -6.18 -29.30
N PRO A 159 -3.20 -5.55 -30.14
CA PRO A 159 -3.06 -4.13 -30.46
C PRO A 159 -3.15 -3.22 -29.22
N ILE A 160 -3.99 -3.58 -28.24
CA ILE A 160 -4.14 -2.83 -26.99
C ILE A 160 -2.87 -2.96 -26.15
N MET A 161 -2.32 -4.16 -26.03
CA MET A 161 -1.09 -4.42 -25.28
C MET A 161 0.11 -3.70 -25.90
N GLU A 162 0.22 -3.72 -27.23
CA GLU A 162 1.28 -3.01 -27.96
C GLU A 162 1.13 -1.50 -27.82
N ALA A 163 -0.09 -0.95 -27.85
CA ALA A 163 -0.34 0.46 -27.60
C ALA A 163 0.05 0.88 -26.17
N ILE A 164 -0.26 0.06 -25.16
CA ILE A 164 0.14 0.31 -23.76
C ILE A 164 1.66 0.45 -23.64
N LEU A 165 2.42 -0.41 -24.31
CA LEU A 165 3.88 -0.37 -24.30
C LEU A 165 4.43 0.79 -25.15
N ALA A 166 3.90 1.01 -26.34
CA ALA A 166 4.37 2.04 -27.26
C ALA A 166 4.18 3.46 -26.70
N GLU A 167 3.05 3.70 -26.03
CA GLU A 167 2.73 5.00 -25.43
C GLU A 167 3.16 5.11 -23.96
N GLU A 168 3.76 4.06 -23.39
CA GLU A 168 4.17 4.02 -21.97
C GLU A 168 3.02 4.37 -21.00
N LEU A 169 1.81 3.89 -21.27
CA LEU A 169 0.60 4.28 -20.52
C LEU A 169 0.68 3.93 -19.03
N ILE A 170 1.29 2.78 -18.69
CA ILE A 170 1.48 2.37 -17.30
C ILE A 170 2.50 3.29 -16.59
N PRO A 171 3.72 3.51 -17.12
CA PRO A 171 4.63 4.51 -16.56
C PRO A 171 4.03 5.91 -16.40
N GLN A 172 3.24 6.38 -17.37
CA GLN A 172 2.54 7.67 -17.25
C GLN A 172 1.57 7.68 -16.06
N TYR A 173 0.76 6.63 -15.90
CA TYR A 173 -0.11 6.48 -14.74
C TYR A 173 0.67 6.40 -13.43
N GLN A 174 1.80 5.69 -13.39
CA GLN A 174 2.66 5.60 -12.21
C GLN A 174 3.20 6.96 -11.77
N ARG A 175 3.62 7.81 -12.74
CA ARG A 175 4.04 9.19 -12.45
C ARG A 175 2.91 10.01 -11.84
N ALA A 176 1.71 9.94 -12.43
CA ALA A 176 0.55 10.64 -11.90
C ALA A 176 0.18 10.18 -10.47
N VAL A 177 0.30 8.88 -10.18
CA VAL A 177 0.11 8.34 -8.82
C VAL A 177 1.18 8.90 -7.87
N ALA A 178 2.45 8.88 -8.27
CA ALA A 178 3.55 9.38 -7.46
C ALA A 178 3.42 10.88 -7.15
N GLU A 179 2.97 11.67 -8.14
CA GLU A 179 2.75 13.11 -8.04
C GLU A 179 1.53 13.46 -7.17
N ALA A 180 0.39 12.79 -7.37
CA ALA A 180 -0.86 13.15 -6.70
C ALA A 180 -0.99 12.60 -5.27
N THR A 181 -0.33 11.49 -4.94
CA THR A 181 -0.52 10.82 -3.63
C THR A 181 -0.20 11.73 -2.42
N PRO A 182 0.91 12.49 -2.40
CA PRO A 182 1.21 13.40 -1.30
C PRO A 182 0.09 14.42 -1.04
N ASP A 183 -0.43 15.04 -2.09
CA ASP A 183 -1.52 16.03 -1.98
C ASP A 183 -2.80 15.40 -1.45
N ILE A 184 -3.14 14.19 -1.93
CA ILE A 184 -4.30 13.44 -1.43
C ILE A 184 -4.10 13.07 0.05
N ALA A 185 -2.88 12.72 0.48
CA ALA A 185 -2.58 12.41 1.87
C ALA A 185 -2.71 13.64 2.78
N GLN A 186 -2.21 14.78 2.31
CA GLN A 186 -2.31 16.07 2.98
C GLN A 186 -3.79 16.52 3.10
N ALA A 187 -4.56 16.40 2.02
CA ALA A 187 -6.00 16.70 2.01
C ALA A 187 -6.80 15.77 2.93
N ALA A 188 -6.46 14.47 2.97
CA ALA A 188 -7.10 13.52 3.87
C ALA A 188 -6.86 13.89 5.35
N ALA A 189 -5.62 14.23 5.71
CA ALA A 189 -5.29 14.68 7.06
C ALA A 189 -6.06 15.95 7.45
N MET A 190 -6.14 16.93 6.55
CA MET A 190 -6.93 18.16 6.73
C MET A 190 -8.42 17.85 6.94
N GLN A 191 -9.02 17.07 6.04
CA GLN A 191 -10.46 16.78 6.09
C GLN A 191 -10.84 16.02 7.37
N VAL A 192 -10.01 15.07 7.80
CA VAL A 192 -10.25 14.33 9.04
C VAL A 192 -10.21 15.27 10.25
N ALA A 193 -9.23 16.17 10.33
CA ALA A 193 -9.18 17.17 11.41
C ALA A 193 -10.43 18.06 11.44
N VAL A 194 -10.88 18.53 10.27
CA VAL A 194 -12.10 19.36 10.16
C VAL A 194 -13.33 18.62 10.66
N LEU A 195 -13.49 17.35 10.28
CA LEU A 195 -14.62 16.52 10.71
C LEU A 195 -14.56 16.22 12.21
N SER A 196 -13.38 15.92 12.74
CA SER A 196 -13.17 15.67 14.18
C SER A 196 -13.41 16.91 15.05
N GLY A 197 -13.29 18.10 14.48
CA GLY A 197 -13.59 19.37 15.14
C GLY A 197 -15.07 19.74 15.19
N GLN A 198 -15.99 18.93 14.67
CA GLN A 198 -17.42 19.21 14.71
C GLN A 198 -18.14 18.55 15.91
N PRO A 199 -19.07 19.25 16.58
CA PRO A 199 -19.37 20.68 16.44
C PRO A 199 -18.22 21.56 16.99
N ASP A 200 -18.14 22.82 16.57
CA ASP A 200 -16.97 23.68 16.80
C ASP A 200 -16.81 24.19 18.26
N TYR A 201 -17.85 24.05 19.09
CA TYR A 201 -17.92 24.54 20.48
C TYR A 201 -17.43 25.99 20.67
N GLY A 202 -17.57 26.85 19.65
CA GLY A 202 -17.08 28.24 19.67
C GLY A 202 -15.56 28.41 19.48
N ARG A 203 -14.85 27.35 19.08
CA ARG A 203 -13.40 27.33 18.81
C ARG A 203 -13.07 27.48 17.32
N GLY A 204 -14.08 27.57 16.45
CA GLY A 204 -13.91 27.62 15.00
C GLY A 204 -13.45 26.28 14.40
N LYS A 205 -12.98 26.32 13.15
CA LYS A 205 -12.59 25.14 12.40
C LYS A 205 -11.29 24.55 12.96
N MET A 206 -11.29 23.23 13.16
CA MET A 206 -10.06 22.48 13.48
C MET A 206 -9.32 22.20 12.16
N LEU A 207 -8.03 22.53 12.11
CA LEU A 207 -7.20 22.36 10.92
C LEU A 207 -6.15 21.27 11.15
N GLY A 208 -5.84 20.50 10.12
CA GLY A 208 -4.85 19.42 10.16
C GLY A 208 -3.76 19.63 9.13
N SER A 209 -2.54 19.22 9.45
CA SER A 209 -1.41 19.21 8.52
C SER A 209 -0.60 17.92 8.66
N LEU A 210 -0.01 17.45 7.55
CA LEU A 210 0.82 16.26 7.53
C LEU A 210 2.26 16.64 7.16
N TRP A 211 3.19 16.24 8.01
CA TRP A 211 4.60 16.51 7.87
C TRP A 211 5.36 15.19 7.74
N ARG A 212 6.49 15.20 7.06
CA ARG A 212 7.48 14.13 7.13
C ARG A 212 8.23 14.24 8.46
N GLY A 213 8.74 13.13 8.97
CA GLY A 213 9.57 13.12 10.19
C GLY A 213 10.86 13.94 10.06
N SER A 214 11.25 14.31 8.84
CA SER A 214 12.34 15.25 8.54
C SER A 214 11.97 16.73 8.75
N GLY A 215 10.71 17.07 9.00
CA GLY A 215 10.26 18.45 9.18
C GLY A 215 9.75 19.14 7.92
N VAL A 216 9.67 18.43 6.79
CA VAL A 216 9.14 18.98 5.53
C VAL A 216 7.66 18.62 5.37
N LEU A 217 6.85 19.56 4.89
CA LEU A 217 5.42 19.32 4.62
C LEU A 217 5.22 18.27 3.52
N VAL A 218 4.22 17.40 3.66
CA VAL A 218 3.82 16.45 2.61
C VAL A 218 3.01 17.20 1.54
N GLY A 219 3.32 17.01 0.25
CA GLY A 219 2.67 17.72 -0.85
C GLY A 219 3.08 19.20 -0.96
N GLY A 220 4.24 19.57 -0.42
CA GLY A 220 4.75 20.95 -0.45
C GLY A 220 5.67 21.24 -1.65
N ASP A 221 6.21 22.45 -1.69
CA ASP A 221 7.09 22.93 -2.79
C ASP A 221 8.36 22.08 -3.00
N ASN A 222 8.72 21.23 -2.03
CA ASN A 222 9.91 20.37 -2.08
C ASN A 222 9.68 19.02 -2.79
N GLU A 223 8.46 18.68 -3.22
CA GLU A 223 8.16 17.38 -3.84
C GLU A 223 8.99 17.10 -5.11
N LEU A 224 9.36 18.14 -5.87
CA LEU A 224 10.18 17.98 -7.08
C LEU A 224 11.62 17.54 -6.76
N ALA A 225 12.19 18.01 -5.64
CA ALA A 225 13.57 17.74 -5.26
C ALA A 225 13.70 16.54 -4.32
N ASP A 226 12.76 16.41 -3.37
CA ASP A 226 12.73 15.36 -2.38
C ASP A 226 11.28 14.87 -2.16
N PRO A 227 10.80 13.95 -3.01
CA PRO A 227 9.44 13.46 -2.98
C PRO A 227 9.07 12.83 -1.63
N SER A 228 7.82 13.02 -1.19
CA SER A 228 7.29 12.43 0.03
C SER A 228 7.11 10.92 -0.09
N LEU A 229 6.81 10.41 -1.28
CA LEU A 229 6.84 8.99 -1.55
C LEU A 229 8.28 8.52 -1.79
N PRO A 230 8.77 7.46 -1.12
CA PRO A 230 10.12 6.92 -1.31
C PRO A 230 10.26 6.13 -2.60
N VAL A 231 9.91 6.74 -3.73
CA VAL A 231 9.91 6.08 -5.03
C VAL A 231 10.80 6.85 -5.99
N VAL A 232 11.41 6.13 -6.92
CA VAL A 232 12.26 6.68 -7.95
C VAL A 232 11.71 6.23 -9.28
N ASP A 233 11.44 7.22 -10.15
CA ASP A 233 11.25 6.97 -11.56
C ASP A 233 12.64 6.72 -12.19
N PRO A 234 12.93 5.49 -12.67
CA PRO A 234 14.21 5.17 -13.27
C PRO A 234 14.44 5.92 -14.60
N GLN A 235 13.41 6.41 -15.28
CA GLN A 235 13.55 7.11 -16.57
C GLN A 235 13.76 8.61 -16.43
N LEU A 236 13.05 9.26 -15.49
CA LEU A 236 13.07 10.72 -15.32
C LEU A 236 13.89 11.20 -14.13
N GLY A 237 14.35 10.29 -13.26
CA GLY A 237 15.10 10.67 -12.07
C GLY A 237 16.42 11.39 -12.37
N THR A 238 16.72 12.43 -11.60
CA THR A 238 17.96 13.21 -11.66
C THR A 238 18.93 12.87 -10.51
N LEU A 239 18.73 11.71 -9.87
CA LEU A 239 19.49 11.35 -8.67
C LEU A 239 20.95 10.99 -9.01
N PRO A 240 21.91 11.25 -8.11
CA PRO A 240 23.32 10.90 -8.33
C PRO A 240 23.56 9.42 -8.67
N ASN A 241 22.73 8.51 -8.14
CA ASN A 241 22.81 7.06 -8.36
C ASN A 241 21.79 6.56 -9.40
N GLN A 242 21.35 7.39 -10.34
CA GLN A 242 20.30 7.05 -11.31
C GLN A 242 20.62 5.77 -12.11
N SER A 243 21.88 5.57 -12.50
CA SER A 243 22.31 4.40 -13.27
C SER A 243 22.07 3.08 -12.51
N GLU A 244 22.22 3.10 -11.19
CA GLU A 244 21.94 1.96 -10.33
C GLU A 244 20.45 1.64 -10.32
N TYR A 245 19.59 2.65 -10.13
CA TYR A 245 18.14 2.48 -10.16
C TYR A 245 17.62 1.97 -11.51
N VAL A 246 18.17 2.47 -12.63
CA VAL A 246 17.87 1.94 -13.98
C VAL A 246 18.26 0.46 -14.08
N SER A 247 19.44 0.09 -13.58
CA SER A 247 19.89 -1.31 -13.61
C SER A 247 19.00 -2.23 -12.77
N ILE A 248 18.55 -1.77 -11.60
CA ILE A 248 17.62 -2.49 -10.73
C ILE A 248 16.27 -2.66 -11.43
N ALA A 249 15.72 -1.58 -11.98
CA ALA A 249 14.44 -1.60 -12.68
C ALA A 249 14.46 -2.57 -13.87
N ARG A 250 15.53 -2.57 -14.67
CA ARG A 250 15.71 -3.54 -15.77
C ARG A 250 15.75 -4.98 -15.26
N ARG A 251 16.54 -5.27 -14.21
CA ARG A 251 16.61 -6.62 -13.63
C ARG A 251 15.26 -7.08 -13.10
N GLN A 252 14.54 -6.22 -12.39
CA GLN A 252 13.20 -6.52 -11.86
C GLN A 252 12.22 -6.80 -13.01
N ARG A 253 12.21 -5.97 -14.05
CA ARG A 253 11.37 -6.15 -15.24
C ARG A 253 11.64 -7.49 -15.93
N VAL A 254 12.91 -7.78 -16.23
CA VAL A 254 13.31 -9.04 -16.89
C VAL A 254 12.87 -10.23 -16.04
N SER A 255 13.15 -10.21 -14.74
CA SER A 255 12.81 -11.30 -13.83
C SER A 255 11.31 -11.53 -13.74
N LEU A 256 10.51 -10.48 -13.58
CA LEU A 256 9.06 -10.58 -13.42
C LEU A 256 8.35 -10.91 -14.74
N ALA A 257 8.77 -10.32 -15.85
CA ALA A 257 8.17 -10.62 -17.14
C ALA A 257 8.41 -12.08 -17.54
N HIS A 258 9.60 -12.62 -17.27
CA HIS A 258 9.85 -14.05 -17.44
C HIS A 258 9.00 -14.91 -16.48
N HIS A 259 8.83 -14.49 -15.23
CA HIS A 259 7.98 -15.20 -14.29
C HIS A 259 6.53 -15.29 -14.80
N TYR A 260 5.93 -14.17 -15.19
CA TYR A 260 4.57 -14.15 -15.72
C TYR A 260 4.44 -14.91 -17.04
N LEU A 261 5.41 -14.80 -17.95
CA LEU A 261 5.39 -15.57 -19.19
C LEU A 261 5.44 -17.07 -18.91
N ASN A 262 6.26 -17.49 -17.95
CA ASN A 262 6.33 -18.89 -17.55
C ASN A 262 5.01 -19.36 -16.94
N ASP A 263 4.33 -18.54 -16.14
CA ASP A 263 3.02 -18.89 -15.57
C ASP A 263 1.97 -19.06 -16.67
N TRP A 264 1.88 -18.11 -17.60
CA TRP A 264 1.02 -18.21 -18.80
C TRP A 264 1.31 -19.46 -19.61
N ASN A 265 2.58 -19.72 -19.93
CA ASN A 265 2.99 -20.88 -20.70
C ASN A 265 2.71 -22.19 -19.97
N ASN A 266 3.04 -22.28 -18.68
CA ASN A 266 2.85 -23.50 -17.89
C ASN A 266 1.37 -23.86 -17.77
N GLN A 267 0.51 -22.87 -17.59
CA GLN A 267 -0.91 -23.12 -17.46
C GLN A 267 -1.56 -23.46 -18.80
N THR A 268 -1.26 -22.71 -19.86
CA THR A 268 -1.91 -22.89 -21.18
C THR A 268 -1.39 -24.11 -21.93
N MET A 269 -0.14 -24.51 -21.69
CA MET A 269 0.47 -25.67 -22.36
C MET A 269 0.33 -26.98 -21.59
N ALA A 270 -0.22 -26.97 -20.37
CA ALA A 270 -0.31 -28.17 -19.52
C ALA A 270 -0.99 -29.35 -20.21
N PHE A 271 -2.02 -29.09 -21.02
CA PHE A 271 -2.70 -30.13 -21.79
C PHE A 271 -1.79 -30.75 -22.86
N PHE A 272 -1.04 -29.93 -23.59
CA PHE A 272 -0.08 -30.41 -24.58
C PHE A 272 1.07 -31.19 -23.92
N ASP A 273 1.52 -30.74 -22.75
CA ASP A 273 2.57 -31.43 -21.98
C ASP A 273 2.13 -32.82 -21.50
N SER A 274 0.83 -33.06 -21.33
CA SER A 274 0.30 -34.35 -20.89
C SER A 274 -0.14 -35.23 -22.07
N HIS A 275 -0.87 -34.66 -23.03
CA HIS A 275 -1.57 -35.41 -24.08
C HIS A 275 -1.00 -35.19 -25.49
N GLY A 276 -0.40 -34.03 -25.78
CA GLY A 276 0.07 -33.61 -27.11
C GLY A 276 1.58 -33.74 -27.36
N LYS A 277 2.25 -34.66 -26.67
CA LYS A 277 3.72 -34.74 -26.65
C LYS A 277 4.38 -35.04 -28.01
N MET A 278 3.69 -35.69 -28.96
CA MET A 278 4.33 -36.08 -30.22
C MET A 278 4.61 -34.87 -31.12
N SER A 279 3.71 -33.89 -31.11
CA SER A 279 3.83 -32.64 -31.86
C SER A 279 4.99 -31.74 -31.43
N GLN A 280 5.49 -31.88 -30.20
CA GLN A 280 6.43 -30.96 -29.56
C GLN A 280 5.94 -29.49 -29.51
N PHE A 281 4.65 -29.26 -29.76
CA PHE A 281 4.07 -27.92 -29.87
C PHE A 281 4.32 -27.08 -28.61
N SER A 282 4.15 -27.67 -27.43
CA SER A 282 4.34 -26.97 -26.15
C SER A 282 5.77 -26.52 -25.87
N ALA A 283 6.76 -27.25 -26.39
CA ALA A 283 8.16 -26.89 -26.28
C ALA A 283 8.51 -25.75 -27.25
N LEU A 284 8.01 -25.86 -28.49
CA LEU A 284 8.18 -24.83 -29.51
C LEU A 284 7.52 -23.51 -29.10
N TRP A 285 6.27 -23.56 -28.63
CA TRP A 285 5.51 -22.40 -28.14
C TRP A 285 6.28 -21.64 -27.06
N ARG A 286 6.78 -22.35 -26.05
CA ARG A 286 7.61 -21.76 -24.99
C ARG A 286 8.89 -21.12 -25.54
N SER A 287 9.53 -21.75 -26.52
CA SER A 287 10.74 -21.21 -27.11
C SER A 287 10.48 -19.91 -27.88
N PHE A 288 9.43 -19.87 -28.71
CA PHE A 288 9.10 -18.68 -29.50
C PHE A 288 8.61 -17.53 -28.62
N THR A 289 7.73 -17.79 -27.66
CA THR A 289 7.28 -16.77 -26.72
C THR A 289 8.42 -16.19 -25.89
N CYS A 290 9.40 -17.00 -25.47
CA CYS A 290 10.62 -16.49 -24.84
C CYS A 290 11.47 -15.64 -25.80
N GLY A 291 11.49 -15.99 -27.09
CA GLY A 291 12.13 -15.19 -28.14
C GLY A 291 11.49 -13.81 -28.28
N TYR A 292 10.17 -13.74 -28.42
CA TYR A 292 9.44 -12.47 -28.46
C TYR A 292 9.62 -11.63 -27.21
N LEU A 293 9.65 -12.26 -26.02
CA LEU A 293 9.88 -11.52 -24.78
C LEU A 293 11.27 -10.89 -24.76
N ARG A 294 12.31 -11.61 -25.21
CA ARG A 294 13.66 -11.03 -25.34
C ARG A 294 13.68 -9.89 -26.35
N GLN A 295 13.04 -10.05 -27.50
CA GLN A 295 12.93 -8.98 -28.49
C GLN A 295 12.28 -7.72 -27.89
N LEU A 296 11.18 -7.88 -27.15
CA LEU A 296 10.52 -6.77 -26.45
C LEU A 296 11.44 -6.10 -25.42
N LEU A 297 12.15 -6.88 -24.61
CA LEU A 297 12.94 -6.38 -23.49
C LEU A 297 14.29 -5.78 -23.91
N ASP A 298 14.93 -6.36 -24.93
CA ASP A 298 16.32 -6.08 -25.31
C ASP A 298 16.42 -5.22 -26.58
N GLU A 299 15.46 -5.35 -27.51
CA GLU A 299 15.51 -4.66 -28.82
C GLU A 299 14.50 -3.51 -28.91
N GLU A 300 13.22 -3.75 -28.60
CA GLU A 300 12.15 -2.76 -28.78
C GLU A 300 12.06 -1.75 -27.63
N TYR A 301 12.09 -2.22 -26.38
CA TYR A 301 11.93 -1.39 -25.19
C TYR A 301 13.09 -1.53 -24.18
N PRO A 302 14.37 -1.36 -24.58
CA PRO A 302 15.52 -1.56 -23.68
C PRO A 302 15.58 -0.54 -22.53
N ASN A 303 15.05 0.67 -22.77
CA ASN A 303 15.21 1.83 -21.87
C ASN A 303 13.87 2.46 -21.43
N THR A 304 12.77 2.03 -22.02
CA THR A 304 11.40 2.53 -21.76
C THR A 304 10.60 1.47 -21.01
N ASN A 305 9.40 1.78 -20.51
CA ASN A 305 8.59 0.85 -19.72
C ASN A 305 9.37 0.17 -18.58
N LEU A 306 9.93 0.99 -17.67
CA LEU A 306 10.68 0.51 -16.52
C LEU A 306 9.85 0.63 -15.24
N PRO A 307 9.84 -0.40 -14.37
CA PRO A 307 9.12 -0.33 -13.11
C PRO A 307 9.72 0.71 -12.17
N PHE A 308 8.87 1.39 -11.40
CA PHE A 308 9.31 2.27 -10.34
C PHE A 308 10.06 1.47 -9.27
N VAL A 309 11.12 2.06 -8.73
CA VAL A 309 11.95 1.41 -7.70
C VAL A 309 11.87 2.18 -6.39
N ILE A 310 12.04 1.47 -5.27
CA ILE A 310 12.05 2.12 -3.96
C ILE A 310 13.37 2.88 -3.77
N ARG A 311 13.31 4.05 -3.15
CA ARG A 311 14.50 4.83 -2.81
C ARG A 311 15.22 4.15 -1.65
N VAL A 312 16.35 3.50 -1.94
CA VAL A 312 17.27 2.82 -0.99
C VAL A 312 16.55 1.75 -0.15
N GLU A 313 16.87 0.48 -0.33
CA GLU A 313 16.31 -0.53 0.57
C GLU A 313 16.90 -0.33 1.97
N ALA A 314 16.06 -0.28 3.01
CA ALA A 314 16.52 -0.03 4.39
C ALA A 314 17.59 -1.04 4.89
N GLY A 315 17.79 -2.15 4.19
CA GLY A 315 18.84 -3.14 4.42
C GLY A 315 20.23 -2.74 3.90
N ASP A 316 20.32 -1.81 2.95
CA ASP A 316 21.59 -1.37 2.33
C ASP A 316 22.29 -0.27 3.15
N LEU A 317 21.64 0.21 4.21
CA LEU A 317 22.18 1.24 5.09
C LEU A 317 23.09 0.62 6.17
N PRO A 318 24.36 1.07 6.28
CA PRO A 318 25.40 0.36 7.03
C PRO A 318 25.26 0.46 8.55
N THR A 319 24.49 1.42 9.06
CA THR A 319 24.36 1.69 10.50
C THR A 319 22.90 1.80 10.94
N ALA A 320 22.63 1.50 12.21
CA ALA A 320 21.30 1.66 12.80
C ALA A 320 20.81 3.12 12.71
N ASP A 321 21.70 4.09 12.92
CA ASP A 321 21.37 5.52 12.85
C ASP A 321 21.04 5.98 11.44
N ALA A 322 21.73 5.44 10.42
CA ALA A 322 21.39 5.72 9.03
C ALA A 322 19.99 5.17 8.68
N ARG A 323 19.66 3.95 9.14
CA ARG A 323 18.33 3.35 8.95
C ARG A 323 17.24 4.17 9.63
N ASN A 324 17.44 4.58 10.88
CA ASN A 324 16.45 5.37 11.60
C ASN A 324 16.21 6.72 10.90
N ARG A 325 17.28 7.43 10.51
CA ARG A 325 17.15 8.68 9.74
C ARG A 325 16.41 8.49 8.42
N HIS A 326 16.69 7.40 7.71
CA HIS A 326 16.00 7.07 6.46
C HIS A 326 14.51 6.76 6.68
N LEU A 327 14.18 5.97 7.70
CA LEU A 327 12.79 5.70 8.08
C LEU A 327 12.07 6.97 8.52
N ASP A 328 12.75 7.87 9.23
CA ASP A 328 12.17 9.12 9.70
C ASP A 328 11.94 10.11 8.54
N GLN A 329 12.84 10.14 7.56
CA GLN A 329 12.73 11.01 6.39
C GLN A 329 11.62 10.56 5.44
N TYR A 330 11.50 9.27 5.17
CA TYR A 330 10.69 8.78 4.05
C TYR A 330 9.49 7.91 4.42
N PHE A 331 9.48 7.33 5.61
CA PHE A 331 8.44 6.38 6.02
C PHE A 331 7.68 6.83 7.26
N THR A 332 8.11 7.91 7.91
CA THR A 332 7.51 8.41 9.14
C THR A 332 6.89 9.77 8.89
N PHE A 333 5.66 9.94 9.36
CA PHE A 333 4.86 11.13 9.16
C PHE A 333 4.33 11.62 10.52
N VAL A 334 4.26 12.93 10.67
CA VAL A 334 3.75 13.62 11.86
C VAL A 334 2.52 14.40 11.44
N GLY A 335 1.36 14.05 12.00
CA GLY A 335 0.14 14.83 11.83
C GLY A 335 0.02 15.82 12.96
N VAL A 336 -0.20 17.09 12.62
CA VAL A 336 -0.41 18.16 13.61
C VAL A 336 -1.78 18.78 13.37
N VAL A 337 -2.54 18.89 14.45
CA VAL A 337 -3.89 19.46 14.47
C VAL A 337 -3.89 20.72 15.31
N TYR A 338 -4.57 21.75 14.79
CA TYR A 338 -4.65 23.08 15.36
C TYR A 338 -6.11 23.44 15.62
N TRP A 339 -6.40 23.95 16.81
CA TRP A 339 -7.75 24.40 17.18
C TRP A 339 -7.68 25.56 18.17
N LYS A 340 -8.52 26.59 18.01
CA LYS A 340 -8.48 27.78 18.90
C LYS A 340 -8.74 27.39 20.35
N LYS A 341 -8.31 28.20 21.31
CA LYS A 341 -8.56 27.93 22.74
C LYS A 341 -10.07 27.83 23.03
N VAL A 342 -10.44 26.95 23.97
CA VAL A 342 -11.83 26.83 24.44
C VAL A 342 -12.24 28.15 25.08
N PRO A 343 -13.38 28.77 24.71
CA PRO A 343 -13.88 29.95 25.40
C PRO A 343 -14.12 29.66 26.88
N GLU A 344 -13.55 30.49 27.76
CA GLU A 344 -13.65 30.32 29.21
C GLU A 344 -15.04 30.70 29.73
N PHE A 345 -15.54 29.95 30.71
CA PHE A 345 -16.70 30.38 31.48
C PHE A 345 -16.23 31.34 32.59
N SER A 346 -16.59 32.63 32.48
CA SER A 346 -16.20 33.70 33.42
C SER A 346 -14.67 33.95 33.52
N PRO A 347 -14.05 34.53 32.48
CA PRO A 347 -12.58 34.76 32.40
C PRO A 347 -12.02 35.69 33.49
N VAL A 348 -12.88 36.46 34.16
CA VAL A 348 -12.47 37.37 35.26
C VAL A 348 -12.09 36.61 36.54
N VAL A 349 -12.62 35.38 36.72
CA VAL A 349 -12.47 34.61 37.95
C VAL A 349 -11.54 33.41 37.76
N PHE A 350 -11.44 32.90 36.54
CA PHE A 350 -10.65 31.71 36.21
C PHE A 350 -9.81 32.01 34.96
N GLU A 351 -8.51 32.20 35.15
CA GLU A 351 -7.54 32.28 34.07
C GLU A 351 -7.00 30.88 33.77
N ASN A 352 -6.96 30.49 32.50
CA ASN A 352 -6.39 29.20 32.09
C ASN A 352 -4.86 29.22 32.18
N PRO A 353 -4.23 28.43 33.06
CA PRO A 353 -2.78 28.41 33.21
C PRO A 353 -2.04 27.68 32.08
N ILE A 354 -2.75 27.04 31.15
CA ILE A 354 -2.13 26.19 30.13
C ILE A 354 -2.23 26.85 28.75
N ASP A 355 -1.16 27.56 28.38
CA ASP A 355 -1.05 28.25 27.09
C ASP A 355 -0.87 27.32 25.88
N GLY A 356 -0.43 26.07 26.09
CA GLY A 356 -0.09 25.10 25.04
C GLY A 356 -1.24 24.24 24.47
N HIS A 357 -2.51 24.63 24.65
CA HIS A 357 -3.68 23.80 24.30
C HIS A 357 -4.21 23.94 22.86
N ALA A 358 -3.58 24.79 22.04
CA ALA A 358 -4.07 25.04 20.69
C ALA A 358 -3.59 24.01 19.66
N THR A 359 -2.71 23.08 20.05
CA THR A 359 -2.12 22.08 19.16
C THR A 359 -2.11 20.68 19.75
N ALA A 360 -2.34 19.68 18.91
CA ALA A 360 -2.15 18.26 19.19
C ALA A 360 -1.39 17.61 18.04
N PHE A 361 -0.68 16.51 18.29
CA PHE A 361 0.10 15.85 17.26
C PHE A 361 0.18 14.35 17.52
N ALA A 362 0.36 13.60 16.44
CA ALA A 362 0.58 12.17 16.46
C ALA A 362 1.57 11.78 15.35
N GLN A 363 2.19 10.61 15.49
CA GLN A 363 3.15 10.10 14.50
C GLN A 363 2.68 8.76 13.95
N ALA A 364 2.81 8.57 12.64
CA ALA A 364 2.57 7.29 11.98
C ALA A 364 3.77 6.87 11.15
N ARG A 365 3.91 5.56 10.96
CA ARG A 365 4.93 4.98 10.09
C ARG A 365 4.29 4.07 9.06
N VAL A 366 4.67 4.28 7.80
CA VAL A 366 4.39 3.39 6.69
C VAL A 366 5.40 2.24 6.72
N MET A 367 4.91 1.01 6.68
CA MET A 367 5.73 -0.19 6.84
C MET A 367 5.10 -1.41 6.18
N ILE A 368 5.90 -2.46 6.06
CA ILE A 368 5.42 -3.78 5.64
C ILE A 368 5.26 -4.67 6.89
N PRO A 369 4.05 -5.18 7.19
CA PRO A 369 3.81 -6.04 8.33
C PRO A 369 4.65 -7.33 8.26
N ARG A 370 5.24 -7.71 9.39
CA ARG A 370 5.95 -8.98 9.51
C ARG A 370 4.99 -10.16 9.33
N ALA A 371 5.49 -11.25 8.74
CA ALA A 371 4.75 -12.50 8.65
C ALA A 371 4.38 -13.01 10.05
N ARG A 372 3.08 -13.09 10.33
CA ARG A 372 2.55 -13.63 11.60
C ARG A 372 2.67 -15.15 11.63
N LEU A 373 2.64 -15.73 12.83
CA LEU A 373 2.51 -17.17 12.98
C LEU A 373 1.07 -17.59 12.70
N VAL A 374 0.91 -18.62 11.88
CA VAL A 374 -0.38 -19.21 11.49
C VAL A 374 -0.28 -20.73 11.59
N TRP A 375 -1.41 -21.38 11.87
CA TRP A 375 -1.52 -22.82 11.70
C TRP A 375 -1.57 -23.13 10.20
N ALA A 376 -0.56 -23.84 9.69
CA ALA A 376 -0.48 -24.30 8.32
C ALA A 376 -0.77 -25.81 8.28
N TYR A 377 -1.64 -26.22 7.35
CA TYR A 377 -1.93 -27.62 7.11
C TYR A 377 -1.06 -28.13 5.97
N HIS A 378 -0.26 -29.16 6.25
CA HIS A 378 0.61 -29.80 5.26
C HIS A 378 -0.03 -31.12 4.85
N GLY A 379 -0.82 -31.10 3.78
CA GLY A 379 -1.41 -32.30 3.17
C GLY A 379 -0.51 -32.91 2.10
N GLY A 380 -0.52 -34.24 1.96
CA GLY A 380 0.28 -35.00 0.98
C GLY A 380 -0.15 -34.84 -0.50
N GLY A 381 -0.93 -33.81 -0.83
CA GLY A 381 -1.35 -33.49 -2.18
C GLY A 381 -1.25 -31.98 -2.37
N GLY A 382 -0.10 -31.53 -2.88
CA GLY A 382 0.12 -30.15 -3.28
C GLY A 382 -0.72 -29.80 -4.50
N GLY A 383 -2.03 -29.70 -4.32
CA GLY A 383 -2.91 -29.04 -5.26
C GLY A 383 -2.58 -27.56 -5.24
N SER A 384 -1.73 -27.12 -6.16
CA SER A 384 -1.65 -25.71 -6.54
C SER A 384 -3.08 -25.28 -6.86
N SER A 385 -3.66 -24.42 -6.03
CA SER A 385 -4.86 -23.69 -6.43
C SER A 385 -4.41 -22.67 -7.49
N SER A 386 -4.18 -23.15 -8.72
CA SER A 386 -3.96 -22.28 -9.85
C SER A 386 -5.30 -21.61 -10.14
N ILE A 387 -5.41 -20.35 -9.72
CA ILE A 387 -6.40 -19.45 -10.30
C ILE A 387 -6.19 -19.53 -11.82
N ASN A 388 -7.22 -19.90 -12.57
CA ASN A 388 -7.16 -19.92 -14.03
C ASN A 388 -6.83 -18.51 -14.51
N ILE A 389 -5.62 -18.30 -15.03
CA ILE A 389 -5.27 -17.06 -15.73
C ILE A 389 -6.11 -17.10 -17.01
N GLY A 390 -7.16 -16.27 -17.02
CA GLY A 390 -8.32 -16.44 -17.88
C GLY A 390 -8.05 -16.32 -19.37
N GLY A 391 -9.08 -16.61 -20.17
CA GLY A 391 -9.08 -16.44 -21.61
C GLY A 391 -8.90 -17.76 -22.35
N VAL A 392 -7.85 -18.53 -22.08
CA VAL A 392 -7.47 -19.74 -22.85
C VAL A 392 -8.12 -21.01 -22.32
N PRO A 393 -8.46 -22.01 -23.16
CA PRO A 393 -8.79 -23.35 -22.69
C PRO A 393 -7.59 -23.95 -21.94
N THR A 394 -7.55 -23.77 -20.63
CA THR A 394 -6.53 -24.36 -19.74
C THR A 394 -6.91 -25.77 -19.30
N ASP A 395 -8.20 -26.07 -19.39
CA ASP A 395 -8.81 -27.35 -19.03
C ASP A 395 -9.91 -27.62 -20.06
N LEU A 396 -9.58 -28.33 -21.15
CA LEU A 396 -10.61 -29.10 -21.84
C LEU A 396 -11.09 -30.08 -20.77
N GLN A 397 -12.16 -29.71 -20.05
CA GLN A 397 -12.81 -30.56 -19.07
C GLN A 397 -12.81 -31.97 -19.63
N ASN A 398 -12.39 -32.90 -18.80
CA ASN A 398 -12.35 -34.33 -19.09
C ASN A 398 -13.75 -34.79 -19.57
N ILE A 399 -14.10 -34.63 -20.86
CA ILE A 399 -15.43 -35.01 -21.41
C ILE A 399 -15.60 -36.55 -21.42
N SER A 400 -14.57 -37.31 -21.03
CA SER A 400 -14.67 -38.76 -20.88
C SER A 400 -13.93 -39.28 -19.64
N SER A 401 -14.36 -38.87 -18.45
CA SER A 401 -14.31 -39.75 -17.28
C SER A 401 -15.35 -39.28 -16.28
N GLY A 402 -16.40 -40.09 -16.09
CA GLY A 402 -17.50 -39.75 -15.21
C GLY A 402 -17.00 -39.32 -13.84
N ALA A 403 -17.45 -38.15 -13.39
CA ALA A 403 -17.31 -37.62 -12.03
C ALA A 403 -16.22 -38.32 -11.20
N GLY A 404 -14.96 -38.16 -11.60
CA GLY A 404 -13.85 -38.45 -10.72
C GLY A 404 -14.00 -37.49 -9.56
N GLN A 405 -14.42 -38.01 -8.40
CA GLN A 405 -14.37 -37.28 -7.14
C GLN A 405 -13.03 -36.53 -7.08
N PRO A 406 -13.00 -35.27 -6.59
CA PRO A 406 -11.73 -34.60 -6.33
C PRO A 406 -10.89 -35.58 -5.55
N GLY A 407 -9.75 -35.99 -6.13
CA GLY A 407 -8.92 -37.06 -5.60
C GLY A 407 -8.78 -36.84 -4.11
N GLN A 408 -9.43 -37.70 -3.33
CA GLN A 408 -9.42 -37.63 -1.89
C GLN A 408 -7.95 -37.76 -1.53
N ALA A 409 -7.32 -36.66 -1.10
CA ALA A 409 -5.90 -36.64 -0.78
C ALA A 409 -5.65 -37.72 0.28
N SER A 410 -5.15 -38.88 -0.15
CA SER A 410 -4.87 -40.02 0.72
C SER A 410 -3.50 -39.79 1.36
N GLY A 411 -3.43 -38.79 2.21
CA GLY A 411 -2.26 -38.50 3.02
C GLY A 411 -2.72 -37.90 4.33
N ALA A 412 -2.36 -38.52 5.45
CA ALA A 412 -2.52 -37.91 6.76
C ALA A 412 -1.67 -36.63 6.79
N GLY A 413 -2.31 -35.48 6.54
CA GLY A 413 -1.65 -34.20 6.71
C GLY A 413 -1.52 -33.85 8.18
N TYR A 414 -0.54 -33.01 8.51
CA TYR A 414 -0.33 -32.53 9.87
C TYR A 414 -0.44 -31.00 9.93
N TRP A 415 -0.78 -30.48 11.10
CA TRP A 415 -0.80 -29.05 11.38
C TRP A 415 0.51 -28.63 12.03
N GLU A 416 1.18 -27.63 11.47
CA GLU A 416 2.32 -26.97 12.12
C GLU A 416 2.08 -25.48 12.28
N VAL A 417 2.69 -24.89 13.31
CA VAL A 417 2.76 -23.45 13.45
C VAL A 417 3.88 -22.96 12.54
N ALA A 418 3.51 -22.35 11.41
CA ALA A 418 4.44 -21.80 10.44
C ALA A 418 4.32 -20.28 10.37
N ARG A 419 5.34 -19.61 9.84
CA ARG A 419 5.19 -18.20 9.45
C ARG A 419 4.32 -18.14 8.21
N GLN A 420 3.38 -17.20 8.19
CA GLN A 420 2.55 -16.94 7.03
C GLN A 420 3.45 -16.73 5.79
N HIS A 421 3.17 -17.44 4.70
CA HIS A 421 3.94 -17.31 3.46
C HIS A 421 3.51 -16.05 2.70
N VAL A 422 3.97 -14.89 3.18
CA VAL A 422 3.66 -13.57 2.62
C VAL A 422 4.93 -12.77 2.37
N PRO A 423 5.00 -12.00 1.28
CA PRO A 423 6.13 -11.11 1.01
C PRO A 423 6.38 -10.13 2.16
N ALA A 424 7.64 -10.03 2.59
CA ALA A 424 8.10 -9.14 3.66
C ALA A 424 9.22 -8.18 3.23
N GLY A 425 9.65 -8.25 1.97
CA GLY A 425 10.70 -7.39 1.41
C GLY A 425 10.23 -5.94 1.26
N TRP A 426 11.10 -4.99 1.62
CA TRP A 426 10.88 -3.55 1.51
C TRP A 426 11.22 -3.06 0.10
N ASN A 427 10.36 -3.40 -0.86
CA ASN A 427 10.50 -3.00 -2.25
C ASN A 427 9.14 -2.66 -2.87
N LEU A 428 9.19 -2.04 -4.05
CA LEU A 428 7.98 -1.72 -4.85
C LEU A 428 7.49 -2.91 -5.69
N LEU A 429 7.81 -4.14 -5.29
CA LEU A 429 7.11 -5.34 -5.78
C LEU A 429 6.15 -5.88 -4.70
N ASN A 430 6.25 -5.38 -3.47
CA ASN A 430 5.41 -5.78 -2.37
C ASN A 430 4.15 -4.90 -2.29
N GLN A 431 2.97 -5.51 -2.32
CA GLN A 431 1.67 -4.83 -2.21
C GLN A 431 1.10 -4.84 -0.78
N ARG A 432 1.94 -5.07 0.24
CA ARG A 432 1.54 -5.13 1.65
C ARG A 432 2.01 -3.91 2.46
N TRP A 433 2.17 -2.77 1.82
CA TRP A 433 2.40 -1.52 2.54
C TRP A 433 1.18 -1.20 3.41
N SER A 434 1.44 -0.86 4.66
CA SER A 434 0.45 -0.54 5.67
C SER A 434 0.93 0.66 6.49
N CYS A 435 0.06 1.21 7.32
CA CYS A 435 0.34 2.32 8.21
C CYS A 435 0.06 1.89 9.66
N GLN A 436 0.90 2.35 10.60
CA GLN A 436 0.72 2.15 12.03
C GLN A 436 1.08 3.42 12.79
N LEU A 437 0.31 3.76 13.83
CA LEU A 437 0.68 4.80 14.80
C LEU A 437 1.90 4.37 15.61
N VAL A 438 2.85 5.28 15.79
CA VAL A 438 4.09 5.05 16.52
C VAL A 438 4.31 6.18 17.52
N PRO A 439 5.08 5.95 18.60
CA PRO A 439 5.45 7.04 19.50
C PRO A 439 6.12 8.18 18.74
N ALA A 440 5.78 9.42 19.11
CA ALA A 440 6.32 10.62 18.47
C ALA A 440 7.77 10.87 18.91
N THR A 441 8.71 10.30 18.16
CA THR A 441 10.16 10.35 18.46
C THR A 441 10.97 11.10 17.40
N SER A 442 10.32 11.69 16.39
CA SER A 442 11.02 12.46 15.37
C SER A 442 11.86 13.58 15.99
N SER A 443 13.12 13.70 15.58
CA SER A 443 14.02 14.78 16.00
C SER A 443 13.55 16.18 15.55
N SER A 444 12.73 16.25 14.51
CA SER A 444 12.22 17.51 13.94
C SER A 444 10.89 17.95 14.57
N LEU A 445 10.38 17.21 15.56
CA LEU A 445 9.06 17.45 16.15
C LEU A 445 8.92 18.87 16.72
N ALA A 446 9.92 19.37 17.44
CA ALA A 446 9.90 20.74 17.98
C ALA A 446 9.77 21.79 16.87
N ALA A 447 10.55 21.63 15.78
CA ALA A 447 10.52 22.52 14.63
C ALA A 447 9.17 22.47 13.90
N ILE A 448 8.61 21.27 13.70
CA ILE A 448 7.29 21.08 13.08
C ILE A 448 6.22 21.83 13.87
N LEU A 449 6.18 21.65 15.19
CA LEU A 449 5.15 22.26 16.04
C LEU A 449 5.26 23.79 16.11
N GLN A 450 6.46 24.35 15.91
CA GLN A 450 6.72 25.79 15.88
C GLN A 450 6.61 26.42 14.48
N THR A 451 6.26 25.63 13.45
CA THR A 451 6.15 26.11 12.07
C THR A 451 4.67 26.21 11.68
N VAL A 452 4.27 27.35 11.13
CA VAL A 452 2.94 27.48 10.51
C VAL A 452 2.97 26.71 9.19
N PRO A 453 2.07 25.74 8.95
CA PRO A 453 1.99 25.06 7.67
C PRO A 453 1.75 26.08 6.53
N PRO A 454 2.54 26.04 5.44
CA PRO A 454 2.37 26.94 4.29
C PRO A 454 1.18 26.51 3.41
N LEU A 455 0.01 26.34 4.01
CA LEU A 455 -1.22 25.88 3.37
C LEU A 455 -2.24 27.02 3.34
N PRO A 456 -3.04 27.18 2.26
CA PRO A 456 -4.00 28.28 2.12
C PRO A 456 -4.99 28.38 3.28
N GLU A 457 -5.44 27.25 3.83
CA GLU A 457 -6.40 27.19 4.93
C GLU A 457 -5.88 27.81 6.23
N PHE A 458 -4.55 27.91 6.39
CA PHE A 458 -3.90 28.48 7.55
C PHE A 458 -3.68 29.99 7.44
N ALA A 459 -3.84 30.59 6.25
CA ALA A 459 -3.67 32.03 6.05
C ALA A 459 -4.83 32.84 6.66
N GLU A 460 -6.03 32.27 6.70
CA GLU A 460 -7.24 32.94 7.19
C GLU A 460 -7.49 32.70 8.69
N GLU A 461 -6.93 31.63 9.25
CA GLU A 461 -7.13 31.23 10.64
C GLU A 461 -5.95 31.65 11.51
N SER A 462 -6.18 32.46 12.55
CA SER A 462 -5.15 32.85 13.52
C SER A 462 -4.75 31.66 14.40
N VAL A 463 -3.80 30.86 13.92
CA VAL A 463 -3.25 29.71 14.64
C VAL A 463 -2.22 30.16 15.67
N VAL A 464 -2.37 29.69 16.91
CA VAL A 464 -1.40 29.94 17.99
C VAL A 464 -0.46 28.75 18.08
N LEU A 465 0.83 29.01 17.87
CA LEU A 465 1.88 27.99 17.96
C LEU A 465 2.42 27.87 19.40
N PRO A 466 2.80 26.66 19.84
CA PRO A 466 3.46 26.47 21.13
C PRO A 466 4.88 27.07 21.11
N SER A 467 5.26 27.74 22.20
CA SER A 467 6.66 28.17 22.42
C SER A 467 7.41 27.06 23.14
N LEU A 468 8.13 26.21 22.40
CA LEU A 468 8.81 25.03 22.96
C LEU A 468 10.29 25.25 23.31
N GLY A 469 10.87 26.44 23.10
CA GLY A 469 12.28 26.72 23.46
C GLY A 469 13.25 25.66 22.93
N ASP A 470 14.19 25.22 23.78
CA ASP A 470 15.18 24.16 23.50
C ASP A 470 14.72 22.76 23.96
N VAL A 471 13.43 22.54 24.15
CA VAL A 471 12.89 21.27 24.67
C VAL A 471 13.11 20.15 23.65
N SER A 472 13.68 19.03 24.10
CA SER A 472 13.95 17.86 23.24
C SER A 472 12.67 17.13 22.83
N SER A 473 12.70 16.39 21.72
CA SER A 473 11.57 15.57 21.28
C SER A 473 11.12 14.54 22.33
N GLU A 474 12.04 14.01 23.13
CA GLU A 474 11.72 13.08 24.22
C GLU A 474 10.92 13.78 25.33
N GLU A 475 11.26 15.02 25.66
CA GLU A 475 10.54 15.84 26.63
C GLU A 475 9.18 16.28 26.07
N ILE A 476 9.09 16.62 24.77
CA ILE A 476 7.81 16.90 24.08
C ILE A 476 6.89 15.68 24.12
N GLY A 477 7.43 14.48 23.90
CA GLY A 477 6.69 13.23 24.02
C GLY A 477 6.18 12.93 25.43
N ARG A 478 6.77 13.50 26.49
CA ARG A 478 6.25 13.39 27.87
C ARG A 478 5.12 14.40 28.16
N ILE A 479 5.00 15.46 27.36
CA ILE A 479 3.98 16.51 27.50
C ILE A 479 2.67 16.09 26.80
N ASN A 480 2.76 15.22 25.79
CA ASN A 480 1.61 14.67 25.09
C ASN A 480 1.43 13.18 25.42
N THR A 481 0.28 12.80 25.97
CA THR A 481 0.04 11.44 26.49
C THR A 481 -0.26 10.47 25.34
N HIS A 482 0.77 9.80 24.85
CA HIS A 482 0.66 8.47 24.24
C HIS A 482 1.26 7.41 25.16
#